data_AF-R7YWF6-F1
#
_entry.id   AF-R7YWF6-F1
#
_cell.length_a   1.000
_cell.length_b   1.000
_cell.length_c   1.000
_cell.angle_alpha   90.00
_cell.angle_beta   90.00
_cell.angle_gamma   90.00
#
_symmetry.space_group_name_H-M   'P 1'
#
loop_
_entity.id
_entity.type
_entity.pdbx_description
1 polymer ?
#
loop_
_entity_poly.entity_id
_entity_poly.type
_entity_poly.pdbx_seq_one_letter_code
_entity_poly.pdbx_strand_id
1 'polypeptide(L)'
;MSLSKVLTLALVVAVARASPVLNNPSRVLRRDPPAPSAYPLGDACGHEWQYLNFNPDDDTDKAHLQKLHDVICSGEMRAISSYGRASARDVLAPYKRYFPESDEEDDFQTHVKDVLGLIAGTSSTDGAIGTVVGTFVVDNLDFAANDPDEADCTDEGTLAYTLTDQLDSREKIHFCDPSWTRGSAGDVDCASLDPFPSTKMDSFSRIALHEMTHYSSVGPETSLAQQIQDVKNADGEPAYDPPRVHGLLDPEQDDNPAVTEINADSYAWMSLDAWISRKCAADPSGNNWASFFTQSPPPYEPAE
;
A
#
# COMPACT_ATOMS: atom_id res chain seq x y z
N MET A 1 -40.89 63.80 42.07
CA MET A 1 -39.40 64.13 42.07
C MET A 1 -38.60 62.96 41.51
N SER A 2 -38.57 62.91 40.17
CA SER A 2 -37.54 63.01 39.11
C SER A 2 -36.94 61.62 38.83
N LEU A 3 -37.21 61.09 37.60
CA LEU A 3 -36.52 61.07 36.29
C LEU A 3 -35.95 59.67 36.02
N SER A 4 -36.46 58.95 35.00
CA SER A 4 -36.22 58.64 33.57
C SER A 4 -35.11 57.58 33.43
N LYS A 5 -35.44 56.41 32.83
CA LYS A 5 -34.87 56.02 31.52
C LYS A 5 -35.14 54.53 31.28
N VAL A 6 -36.08 54.15 30.43
CA VAL A 6 -36.34 53.42 29.17
C VAL A 6 -35.17 52.49 28.86
N LEU A 7 -35.47 51.16 28.79
CA LEU A 7 -35.05 50.37 27.60
C LEU A 7 -35.76 49.02 27.62
N THR A 8 -36.80 48.91 26.82
CA THR A 8 -37.48 47.96 25.91
C THR A 8 -36.48 47.05 25.19
N LEU A 9 -36.45 45.77 25.64
CA LEU A 9 -36.09 44.79 24.60
C LEU A 9 -36.90 43.50 24.82
N ALA A 10 -38.04 43.39 24.18
CA ALA A 10 -38.88 42.38 23.49
C ALA A 10 -38.04 41.20 22.99
N LEU A 11 -37.97 40.04 23.75
CA LEU A 11 -37.48 38.75 23.21
C LEU A 11 -38.66 37.82 22.94
N VAL A 12 -39.30 37.85 21.79
CA VAL A 12 -40.08 36.89 20.99
C VAL A 12 -39.38 35.52 21.00
N VAL A 13 -39.82 34.55 21.83
CA VAL A 13 -39.77 33.07 21.88
C VAL A 13 -40.25 32.50 20.54
N ALA A 14 -39.31 32.32 19.58
CA ALA A 14 -39.60 31.38 18.46
C ALA A 14 -39.07 29.99 18.80
N VAL A 15 -39.92 29.09 19.34
CA VAL A 15 -39.94 27.60 19.31
C VAL A 15 -39.72 27.13 17.86
N ALA A 16 -38.45 26.99 17.43
CA ALA A 16 -38.13 26.19 16.22
C ALA A 16 -37.92 24.72 16.60
N ARG A 17 -38.96 23.87 16.51
CA ARG A 17 -39.12 22.47 16.05
C ARG A 17 -37.91 22.00 15.24
N ALA A 18 -36.80 21.70 15.88
CA ALA A 18 -35.70 20.91 15.28
C ALA A 18 -36.20 19.51 14.90
N SER A 19 -36.84 19.38 13.75
CA SER A 19 -36.85 18.09 13.02
C SER A 19 -35.43 17.48 12.95
N PRO A 20 -35.12 16.27 13.57
CA PRO A 20 -33.84 15.57 13.35
C PRO A 20 -33.59 15.30 11.85
N VAL A 21 -33.07 16.21 11.08
CA VAL A 21 -32.44 15.85 9.78
C VAL A 21 -31.60 14.59 9.95
N LEU A 22 -32.19 13.43 10.15
CA LEU A 22 -31.79 12.12 9.58
C LEU A 22 -30.72 12.29 8.50
N ASN A 23 -29.46 12.67 8.74
CA ASN A 23 -28.23 12.40 7.97
C ASN A 23 -28.22 10.96 7.42
N ASN A 24 -29.26 10.63 6.68
CA ASN A 24 -29.17 9.52 5.70
C ASN A 24 -28.15 9.85 4.60
N PRO A 25 -26.93 9.31 4.47
CA PRO A 25 -26.17 9.62 3.25
C PRO A 25 -27.00 9.38 1.98
N SER A 26 -27.76 10.36 1.53
CA SER A 26 -28.35 10.58 0.21
C SER A 26 -27.47 10.03 -0.92
N ARG A 27 -27.68 8.78 -1.45
CA ARG A 27 -27.58 8.27 -2.84
C ARG A 27 -26.90 9.28 -3.77
N VAL A 28 -25.56 9.32 -3.78
CA VAL A 28 -24.96 10.08 -4.91
C VAL A 28 -25.15 9.27 -6.21
N LEU A 29 -26.30 9.35 -6.89
CA LEU A 29 -26.45 9.04 -8.33
C LEU A 29 -25.37 9.75 -9.16
N ARG A 30 -24.08 9.22 -9.19
CA ARG A 30 -23.02 9.94 -9.95
C ARG A 30 -23.12 9.57 -11.44
N ARG A 31 -23.76 10.48 -12.34
CA ARG A 31 -23.67 10.88 -13.76
C ARG A 31 -22.21 10.90 -14.24
N ASP A 32 -21.76 9.72 -15.01
CA ASP A 32 -20.60 9.39 -15.86
C ASP A 32 -19.31 9.37 -15.03
N PRO A 33 -18.65 8.14 -14.93
CA PRO A 33 -17.40 7.98 -14.18
C PRO A 33 -16.41 9.12 -14.48
N PRO A 34 -16.07 9.93 -13.36
CA PRO A 34 -15.16 11.06 -13.61
C PRO A 34 -13.87 10.61 -14.33
N ALA A 35 -13.49 11.26 -15.51
CA ALA A 35 -12.16 11.03 -16.10
C ALA A 35 -11.05 11.33 -15.08
N PRO A 36 -10.07 10.41 -14.90
CA PRO A 36 -8.94 10.68 -13.98
C PRO A 36 -8.37 12.08 -14.19
N SER A 37 -8.44 12.90 -13.05
CA SER A 37 -7.86 14.25 -13.12
C SER A 37 -6.38 14.20 -13.57
N ALA A 38 -5.93 15.18 -14.41
CA ALA A 38 -4.51 15.55 -14.67
C ALA A 38 -3.95 16.37 -13.49
N TYR A 39 -3.53 15.73 -12.47
CA TYR A 39 -2.48 16.07 -11.48
C TYR A 39 -2.86 17.35 -10.71
N PRO A 40 -2.99 17.36 -9.38
CA PRO A 40 -3.31 18.66 -8.74
C PRO A 40 -2.06 19.37 -8.23
N LEU A 41 -0.61 18.82 -8.42
CA LEU A 41 0.45 19.57 -7.69
C LEU A 41 1.61 19.89 -8.63
N GLY A 42 1.31 19.94 -10.10
CA GLY A 42 2.41 20.27 -11.04
C GLY A 42 2.55 19.18 -12.11
N ASP A 43 3.96 18.99 -12.68
CA ASP A 43 4.18 18.01 -13.77
C ASP A 43 4.46 16.62 -13.18
N ALA A 44 3.85 15.60 -13.68
CA ALA A 44 4.17 14.20 -13.31
C ALA A 44 5.66 13.90 -13.52
N CYS A 45 6.31 13.12 -12.43
CA CYS A 45 7.77 12.83 -12.48
C CYS A 45 8.00 11.50 -13.19
N GLY A 46 6.88 11.17 -14.23
CA GLY A 46 6.99 9.95 -15.05
C GLY A 46 6.18 8.79 -14.45
N HIS A 47 5.43 8.12 -15.23
CA HIS A 47 4.51 6.98 -15.03
C HIS A 47 3.86 7.04 -13.65
N GLU A 48 3.54 8.28 -13.11
CA GLU A 48 2.81 8.46 -11.84
C GLU A 48 1.37 7.94 -11.99
N TRP A 49 0.72 7.55 -10.82
CA TRP A 49 -0.68 7.08 -10.83
C TRP A 49 -1.63 8.13 -11.43
N GLN A 50 -2.66 7.55 -11.89
CA GLN A 50 -3.81 8.43 -12.14
C GLN A 50 -4.67 8.59 -10.88
N TYR A 51 -5.33 9.83 -10.80
CA TYR A 51 -6.03 10.09 -9.51
C TYR A 51 -7.50 10.40 -9.78
N LEU A 52 -8.38 9.94 -8.87
CA LEU A 52 -9.82 10.22 -8.97
C LEU A 52 -10.37 10.68 -7.62
N ASN A 53 -11.24 11.68 -7.66
CA ASN A 53 -12.08 12.11 -6.52
C ASN A 53 -11.24 12.74 -5.40
N PHE A 54 -10.23 13.47 -5.85
CA PHE A 54 -9.50 14.32 -4.89
C PHE A 54 -9.91 15.78 -5.10
N ASN A 55 -10.22 16.39 -4.01
CA ASN A 55 -10.46 17.85 -4.05
C ASN A 55 -9.18 18.64 -3.70
N PRO A 56 -8.62 19.34 -4.75
CA PRO A 56 -7.33 20.02 -4.52
C PRO A 56 -7.51 21.28 -3.66
N ASP A 57 -8.66 21.67 -3.49
CA ASP A 57 -8.87 22.86 -2.61
C ASP A 57 -9.02 22.43 -1.15
N ASP A 58 -9.23 21.17 -0.91
CA ASP A 58 -9.26 20.65 0.46
C ASP A 58 -7.84 20.31 0.96
N ASP A 59 -7.49 20.81 2.16
CA ASP A 59 -6.09 20.65 2.65
C ASP A 59 -5.75 19.17 2.88
N THR A 60 -6.70 18.48 3.29
CA THR A 60 -6.43 17.03 3.51
C THR A 60 -6.16 16.33 2.17
N ASP A 61 -7.05 16.54 1.21
CA ASP A 61 -6.82 15.89 -0.09
C ASP A 61 -5.49 16.36 -0.71
N LYS A 62 -5.21 17.60 -0.51
CA LYS A 62 -3.92 18.09 -1.03
C LYS A 62 -2.75 17.35 -0.38
N ALA A 63 -2.83 17.21 0.91
CA ALA A 63 -1.74 16.47 1.59
C ALA A 63 -1.65 15.03 1.08
N HIS A 64 -2.80 14.36 0.88
CA HIS A 64 -2.76 12.99 0.34
C HIS A 64 -2.15 12.97 -1.06
N LEU A 65 -2.61 13.90 -1.87
CA LEU A 65 -2.03 13.96 -3.23
C LEU A 65 -0.51 14.19 -3.18
N GLN A 66 -0.09 15.05 -2.23
CA GLN A 66 1.37 15.25 -2.13
C GLN A 66 2.08 13.96 -1.71
N LYS A 67 1.52 13.27 -0.78
CA LYS A 67 2.14 12.00 -0.36
C LYS A 67 2.20 11.02 -1.54
N LEU A 68 1.10 10.87 -2.30
CA LEU A 68 1.12 9.96 -3.46
C LEU A 68 2.16 10.41 -4.49
N HIS A 69 2.21 11.66 -4.65
CA HIS A 69 3.23 12.22 -5.55
C HIS A 69 4.65 11.93 -5.05
N ASP A 70 4.89 12.16 -3.85
CA ASP A 70 6.28 12.07 -3.32
C ASP A 70 6.77 10.62 -3.35
N VAL A 71 5.77 9.71 -3.08
CA VAL A 71 6.24 8.32 -3.02
C VAL A 71 6.74 7.88 -4.42
N ILE A 72 6.27 8.45 -5.50
CA ILE A 72 6.71 8.05 -6.86
C ILE A 72 7.82 8.98 -7.31
N CYS A 73 7.67 10.24 -7.06
CA CYS A 73 8.58 11.20 -7.69
C CYS A 73 9.89 11.30 -6.92
N SER A 74 9.85 10.95 -5.69
CA SER A 74 11.15 10.98 -4.96
C SER A 74 12.00 9.76 -5.33
N GLY A 75 11.35 8.78 -5.99
CA GLY A 75 12.12 7.57 -6.37
C GLY A 75 11.99 6.47 -5.32
N GLU A 76 11.28 6.81 -4.24
CA GLU A 76 11.22 5.83 -3.13
C GLU A 76 10.59 4.51 -3.62
N MET A 77 9.42 4.57 -4.33
CA MET A 77 8.77 3.31 -4.75
C MET A 77 9.68 2.57 -5.75
N ARG A 78 10.30 3.30 -6.65
CA ARG A 78 11.24 2.61 -7.55
C ARG A 78 12.38 1.94 -6.76
N ALA A 79 12.97 2.65 -5.84
CA ALA A 79 14.06 2.07 -5.05
C ALA A 79 13.61 0.80 -4.32
N ILE A 80 12.48 0.87 -3.65
CA ILE A 80 12.04 -0.30 -2.87
C ILE A 80 11.79 -1.48 -3.81
N SER A 81 11.14 -1.27 -4.91
CA SER A 81 10.86 -2.39 -5.83
C SER A 81 12.16 -2.88 -6.50
N SER A 82 13.07 -1.99 -6.82
CA SER A 82 14.34 -2.40 -7.48
C SER A 82 15.22 -3.23 -6.52
N TYR A 83 15.28 -2.81 -5.30
CA TYR A 83 16.12 -3.61 -4.39
C TYR A 83 15.45 -4.94 -4.06
N GLY A 84 14.12 -4.87 -3.99
CA GLY A 84 13.45 -6.19 -3.89
C GLY A 84 13.79 -7.09 -5.08
N ARG A 85 13.69 -6.53 -6.26
CA ARG A 85 14.06 -7.29 -7.47
C ARG A 85 15.49 -7.81 -7.39
N ALA A 86 16.43 -6.94 -7.02
CA ALA A 86 17.84 -7.37 -6.89
C ALA A 86 17.99 -8.50 -5.86
N SER A 87 17.26 -8.33 -4.76
CA SER A 87 17.37 -9.40 -3.74
C SER A 87 16.88 -10.74 -4.30
N ALA A 88 15.83 -10.72 -5.08
CA ALA A 88 15.35 -11.97 -5.69
C ALA A 88 16.35 -12.49 -6.72
N ARG A 89 16.85 -11.62 -7.56
CA ARG A 89 17.80 -12.02 -8.61
C ARG A 89 19.03 -12.70 -8.01
N ASP A 90 19.44 -12.19 -6.87
CA ASP A 90 20.74 -12.69 -6.34
C ASP A 90 20.49 -13.63 -5.16
N VAL A 91 19.18 -13.85 -4.90
CA VAL A 91 18.78 -14.77 -3.81
C VAL A 91 19.44 -14.33 -2.49
N LEU A 92 19.26 -13.12 -2.15
CA LEU A 92 19.89 -12.59 -0.93
C LEU A 92 18.97 -12.83 0.28
N ALA A 93 19.57 -12.45 1.50
CA ALA A 93 18.87 -12.76 2.76
C ALA A 93 17.44 -12.20 2.77
N PRO A 94 17.16 -11.00 2.35
CA PRO A 94 15.76 -10.53 2.35
C PRO A 94 14.86 -11.43 1.50
N TYR A 95 15.35 -11.89 0.36
CA TYR A 95 14.52 -12.81 -0.46
C TYR A 95 14.25 -14.11 0.29
N LYS A 96 15.22 -14.67 0.84
CA LYS A 96 15.07 -16.01 1.46
C LYS A 96 14.13 -15.95 2.66
N ARG A 97 13.93 -14.76 3.19
CA ARG A 97 13.03 -14.70 4.37
C ARG A 97 11.56 -14.75 3.93
N TYR A 98 11.35 -14.43 2.59
CA TYR A 98 9.92 -14.27 2.27
C TYR A 98 9.53 -15.20 1.13
N PHE A 99 10.54 -15.80 0.45
CA PHE A 99 10.20 -16.67 -0.69
C PHE A 99 11.10 -17.92 -0.65
N PRO A 100 10.57 -19.00 -1.23
CA PRO A 100 11.42 -20.20 -1.33
C PRO A 100 12.47 -20.06 -2.43
N GLU A 101 13.56 -20.83 -2.15
CA GLU A 101 14.57 -20.83 -3.23
C GLU A 101 14.12 -21.75 -4.38
N SER A 102 14.39 -21.24 -5.54
CA SER A 102 14.08 -22.05 -6.74
C SER A 102 14.80 -23.39 -6.72
N ASP A 103 14.16 -24.43 -7.20
CA ASP A 103 14.85 -25.71 -7.51
C ASP A 103 14.57 -26.10 -8.97
N GLU A 104 14.95 -27.36 -9.34
CA GLU A 104 14.90 -27.75 -10.78
C GLU A 104 13.46 -27.69 -11.30
N GLU A 105 12.55 -27.66 -10.42
CA GLU A 105 11.14 -27.75 -10.88
C GLU A 105 10.41 -26.41 -10.70
N ASP A 106 11.08 -25.54 -10.00
CA ASP A 106 10.34 -24.29 -9.66
C ASP A 106 11.22 -23.08 -10.00
N ASP A 107 10.51 -22.04 -10.46
CA ASP A 107 11.27 -20.82 -10.82
C ASP A 107 10.81 -19.64 -9.95
N PHE A 108 10.85 -19.81 -8.63
CA PHE A 108 10.31 -18.78 -7.71
C PHE A 108 11.05 -17.45 -7.86
N GLN A 109 12.34 -17.57 -7.96
CA GLN A 109 13.14 -16.31 -8.00
C GLN A 109 12.81 -15.51 -9.25
N THR A 110 12.71 -16.22 -10.34
CA THR A 110 12.41 -15.52 -11.60
C THR A 110 11.02 -14.86 -11.55
N HIS A 111 10.05 -15.57 -10.99
CA HIS A 111 8.71 -14.95 -10.89
C HIS A 111 8.74 -13.67 -10.06
N VAL A 112 9.39 -13.75 -8.97
CA VAL A 112 9.40 -12.57 -8.08
C VAL A 112 10.18 -11.44 -8.75
N LYS A 113 11.32 -11.81 -9.35
CA LYS A 113 12.15 -10.78 -10.03
C LYS A 113 11.34 -10.10 -11.14
N ASP A 114 10.61 -10.86 -11.90
CA ASP A 114 9.87 -10.27 -13.05
C ASP A 114 8.73 -9.38 -12.56
N VAL A 115 8.04 -9.85 -11.50
CA VAL A 115 6.95 -8.99 -10.98
C VAL A 115 7.52 -7.66 -10.50
N LEU A 116 8.61 -7.69 -9.72
CA LEU A 116 9.11 -6.42 -9.17
C LEU A 116 9.82 -5.61 -10.26
N GLY A 117 10.35 -6.37 -11.25
CA GLY A 117 10.98 -5.65 -12.40
C GLY A 117 9.94 -4.83 -13.16
N LEU A 118 8.80 -5.42 -13.34
CA LEU A 118 7.72 -4.67 -14.03
C LEU A 118 7.37 -3.39 -13.29
N ILE A 119 7.34 -3.39 -11.96
CA ILE A 119 6.96 -2.19 -11.18
C ILE A 119 8.15 -1.22 -11.12
N ALA A 120 9.36 -1.78 -10.94
CA ALA A 120 10.54 -0.90 -10.77
C ALA A 120 10.89 -0.23 -12.11
N GLY A 121 10.52 -0.99 -13.28
CA GLY A 121 10.95 -0.48 -14.60
C GLY A 121 12.34 -1.01 -14.99
N THR A 122 12.58 -1.19 -16.40
CA THR A 122 13.65 -2.00 -17.03
C THR A 122 14.74 -1.07 -17.57
N SER A 123 14.75 0.39 -17.24
CA SER A 123 15.88 1.10 -17.88
C SER A 123 16.32 2.24 -16.96
N SER A 124 17.65 2.18 -16.59
CA SER A 124 18.58 3.05 -15.84
C SER A 124 18.71 4.44 -16.49
N THR A 125 17.87 4.82 -17.71
CA THR A 125 18.34 6.14 -18.20
C THR A 125 17.26 7.19 -17.97
N ASP A 126 15.94 6.83 -17.61
CA ASP A 126 14.99 7.95 -17.39
C ASP A 126 14.64 8.08 -15.91
N GLY A 127 15.30 6.99 -15.04
CA GLY A 127 15.17 7.18 -13.58
C GLY A 127 13.72 7.09 -13.11
N ALA A 128 12.71 6.64 -14.09
CA ALA A 128 11.27 6.64 -13.71
C ALA A 128 10.86 5.21 -13.30
N ILE A 129 9.81 5.15 -12.49
CA ILE A 129 9.23 3.84 -12.12
C ILE A 129 8.59 3.18 -13.35
N GLY A 130 8.37 1.87 -13.29
CA GLY A 130 7.86 1.13 -14.46
C GLY A 130 6.59 1.78 -15.06
N THR A 131 6.49 1.62 -16.38
CA THR A 131 5.35 2.26 -17.10
C THR A 131 4.02 1.67 -16.62
N VAL A 132 4.06 0.36 -16.19
CA VAL A 132 2.80 -0.26 -15.74
C VAL A 132 2.19 0.55 -14.58
N VAL A 133 3.07 1.15 -13.78
CA VAL A 133 2.58 1.91 -12.60
C VAL A 133 1.75 3.12 -13.06
N GLY A 134 2.10 3.71 -14.19
CA GLY A 134 1.35 4.89 -14.71
C GLY A 134 -0.07 4.53 -15.12
N THR A 135 -0.34 3.28 -15.22
CA THR A 135 -1.70 2.90 -15.65
C THR A 135 -2.61 2.68 -14.43
N PHE A 136 -2.05 2.70 -13.26
CA PHE A 136 -2.89 2.45 -12.07
C PHE A 136 -3.72 3.70 -11.72
N VAL A 137 -4.88 3.42 -11.11
CA VAL A 137 -5.76 4.53 -10.68
C VAL A 137 -5.94 4.49 -9.17
N VAL A 138 -5.64 5.70 -8.56
CA VAL A 138 -5.96 5.84 -7.12
C VAL A 138 -7.24 6.67 -6.96
N ASP A 139 -8.16 6.01 -6.26
CA ASP A 139 -9.44 6.70 -6.02
C ASP A 139 -9.61 7.05 -4.54
N ASN A 140 -9.96 8.34 -4.33
CA ASN A 140 -10.04 8.79 -2.92
C ASN A 140 -11.39 8.40 -2.30
N LEU A 141 -12.35 7.89 -3.17
CA LEU A 141 -13.63 7.47 -2.58
C LEU A 141 -13.56 5.99 -2.19
N ASP A 142 -14.05 5.74 -0.95
CA ASP A 142 -14.18 4.31 -0.56
C ASP A 142 -15.23 3.61 -1.43
N PHE A 143 -14.72 3.04 -2.54
CA PHE A 143 -15.72 2.60 -3.55
C PHE A 143 -16.13 1.15 -3.29
N ALA A 144 -15.63 0.53 -2.22
CA ALA A 144 -16.11 -0.83 -1.85
C ALA A 144 -17.10 -0.73 -0.69
N ALA A 145 -17.47 0.50 -0.29
CA ALA A 145 -18.24 0.67 0.95
C ALA A 145 -19.61 -0.01 0.82
N ASN A 146 -20.00 -0.24 -0.40
CA ASN A 146 -21.35 -0.81 -0.50
C ASN A 146 -21.30 -2.25 -1.03
N ASP A 147 -20.13 -2.78 -1.04
CA ASP A 147 -20.01 -4.19 -1.44
C ASP A 147 -19.75 -5.07 -0.20
N PRO A 148 -20.81 -5.81 0.18
CA PRO A 148 -20.71 -6.57 1.43
C PRO A 148 -19.70 -7.72 1.31
N ASP A 149 -19.26 -8.01 0.09
CA ASP A 149 -18.33 -9.14 -0.06
C ASP A 149 -16.89 -8.67 -0.11
N GLU A 150 -16.74 -7.36 -0.01
CA GLU A 150 -15.35 -6.86 -0.07
C GLU A 150 -15.02 -6.04 1.18
N ALA A 151 -13.67 -6.25 1.57
CA ALA A 151 -13.23 -5.39 2.69
C ALA A 151 -13.18 -3.91 2.25
N ASP A 152 -13.66 -3.03 3.23
CA ASP A 152 -13.57 -1.58 2.96
C ASP A 152 -12.99 -0.85 4.19
N CYS A 153 -13.06 0.45 4.12
CA CYS A 153 -12.32 1.22 5.14
C CYS A 153 -13.06 1.21 6.48
N THR A 154 -14.29 0.62 6.47
CA THR A 154 -14.98 0.55 7.78
C THR A 154 -14.56 -0.70 8.56
N ASP A 155 -13.93 -1.65 7.80
CA ASP A 155 -13.39 -2.83 8.52
C ASP A 155 -12.12 -2.47 9.30
N GLU A 156 -12.21 -2.82 10.55
CA GLU A 156 -11.07 -2.48 11.43
C GLU A 156 -9.75 -3.04 10.86
N GLY A 157 -8.79 -2.13 10.77
CA GLY A 157 -7.42 -2.63 10.44
C GLY A 157 -7.16 -2.54 8.94
N THR A 158 -8.12 -2.17 8.14
CA THR A 158 -7.87 -2.08 6.69
C THR A 158 -7.08 -0.81 6.36
N LEU A 159 -5.99 -1.09 5.63
CA LEU A 159 -5.13 0.08 5.29
C LEU A 159 -5.39 0.54 3.85
N ALA A 160 -5.71 -0.42 3.04
CA ALA A 160 -6.02 -0.10 1.62
C ALA A 160 -6.57 -1.34 0.93
N TYR A 161 -7.15 -1.08 -0.27
CA TYR A 161 -7.55 -2.24 -1.08
C TYR A 161 -7.48 -1.88 -2.56
N THR A 162 -7.37 -3.03 -3.36
CA THR A 162 -7.41 -2.91 -4.84
C THR A 162 -8.50 -3.83 -5.40
N LEU A 163 -9.42 -3.16 -6.17
CA LEU A 163 -10.56 -3.93 -6.71
C LEU A 163 -10.98 -3.34 -8.06
N THR A 164 -11.69 -4.21 -8.77
CA THR A 164 -12.39 -3.64 -9.94
C THR A 164 -13.71 -2.97 -9.51
N ASP A 165 -13.75 -1.66 -9.85
CA ASP A 165 -14.92 -0.89 -9.42
C ASP A 165 -16.14 -1.30 -10.26
N GLN A 166 -17.24 -1.62 -9.59
CA GLN A 166 -18.43 -2.15 -10.31
C GLN A 166 -19.12 -1.02 -11.09
N LEU A 167 -18.79 0.16 -10.72
CA LEU A 167 -19.48 1.28 -11.41
C LEU A 167 -18.82 1.58 -12.75
N ASP A 168 -17.46 1.48 -12.82
CA ASP A 168 -16.88 1.87 -14.13
C ASP A 168 -15.93 0.78 -14.64
N SER A 169 -15.92 -0.36 -13.93
CA SER A 169 -15.20 -1.58 -14.34
C SER A 169 -13.69 -1.35 -14.42
N ARG A 170 -13.28 -0.23 -13.77
CA ARG A 170 -11.82 -0.02 -13.74
C ARG A 170 -11.23 -0.62 -12.46
N GLU A 171 -10.07 -1.20 -12.61
CA GLU A 171 -9.32 -1.60 -11.41
C GLU A 171 -8.68 -0.37 -10.72
N LYS A 172 -8.92 -0.26 -9.38
CA LYS A 172 -8.48 0.97 -8.69
C LYS A 172 -7.89 0.59 -7.32
N ILE A 173 -7.09 1.56 -6.83
CA ILE A 173 -6.59 1.45 -5.45
C ILE A 173 -7.27 2.53 -4.59
N HIS A 174 -7.66 2.08 -3.46
CA HIS A 174 -8.07 3.06 -2.45
C HIS A 174 -7.26 2.89 -1.16
N PHE A 175 -6.73 4.07 -0.70
CA PHE A 175 -6.04 4.02 0.61
C PHE A 175 -6.98 4.56 1.70
N CYS A 176 -7.13 3.75 2.86
CA CYS A 176 -7.96 4.20 4.00
C CYS A 176 -7.19 5.16 4.91
N ASP A 177 -7.87 5.71 5.89
CA ASP A 177 -7.30 6.83 6.68
C ASP A 177 -6.04 6.41 7.44
N PRO A 178 -5.99 5.21 7.94
CA PRO A 178 -4.79 4.87 8.72
C PRO A 178 -3.54 4.81 7.83
N SER A 179 -3.69 4.58 6.54
CA SER A 179 -2.49 4.50 5.66
C SER A 179 -1.81 5.86 5.52
N TRP A 180 -2.61 6.93 5.65
CA TRP A 180 -2.04 8.26 5.37
C TRP A 180 -1.17 8.74 6.53
N THR A 181 -1.23 8.02 7.64
CA THR A 181 -0.40 8.47 8.78
C THR A 181 0.94 7.73 8.78
N ARG A 182 1.02 6.85 7.79
CA ARG A 182 2.33 6.13 7.76
C ARG A 182 3.38 7.02 7.08
N GLY A 183 4.62 6.96 7.70
CA GLY A 183 5.69 7.82 7.16
C GLY A 183 6.32 7.18 5.89
N SER A 184 7.31 7.94 5.42
CA SER A 184 8.09 7.44 4.28
C SER A 184 9.12 6.39 4.73
N ALA A 185 9.34 5.48 3.80
CA ALA A 185 10.40 4.48 4.14
C ALA A 185 11.76 5.15 4.34
N GLY A 186 11.98 6.25 3.71
CA GLY A 186 13.23 7.01 3.86
C GLY A 186 13.40 7.59 5.26
N ASP A 187 12.32 7.67 6.00
CA ASP A 187 12.40 8.30 7.33
C ASP A 187 12.59 7.24 8.42
N VAL A 188 12.69 6.03 8.04
CA VAL A 188 12.88 4.99 9.07
C VAL A 188 14.23 5.19 9.78
N ASP A 189 14.12 5.16 11.14
CA ASP A 189 15.32 5.31 11.99
C ASP A 189 16.01 3.95 12.18
N CYS A 190 17.27 3.87 11.65
CA CYS A 190 17.96 2.56 11.62
C CYS A 190 18.34 2.11 13.04
N ALA A 191 18.49 3.02 13.94
CA ALA A 191 18.93 2.67 15.31
C ALA A 191 17.77 2.11 16.13
N SER A 192 16.56 2.33 15.66
CA SER A 192 15.40 1.92 16.47
C SER A 192 14.84 0.58 15.98
N LEU A 193 15.58 -0.02 15.01
CA LEU A 193 14.99 -1.24 14.40
C LEU A 193 15.39 -2.45 15.23
N ASP A 194 14.49 -3.41 15.20
CA ASP A 194 14.86 -4.71 15.78
C ASP A 194 15.97 -5.38 14.94
N PRO A 195 16.60 -6.41 15.57
CA PRO A 195 17.68 -7.10 14.83
C PRO A 195 17.10 -7.97 13.69
N PHE A 196 15.77 -7.98 13.53
CA PHE A 196 15.10 -8.65 12.41
C PHE A 196 14.06 -7.69 11.79
N PRO A 197 13.66 -7.99 10.49
CA PRO A 197 12.64 -7.11 9.89
C PRO A 197 11.29 -7.23 10.61
N SER A 198 10.78 -6.03 11.14
CA SER A 198 9.49 -6.01 11.89
C SER A 198 8.65 -4.83 11.40
N THR A 199 7.52 -4.72 12.08
CA THR A 199 6.57 -3.66 11.65
C THR A 199 7.13 -2.27 11.99
N LYS A 200 8.24 -2.22 12.69
CA LYS A 200 8.85 -0.90 12.97
C LYS A 200 9.36 -0.22 11.68
N MET A 201 9.49 -1.00 10.64
CA MET A 201 9.90 -0.39 9.36
C MET A 201 8.70 0.01 8.51
N ASP A 202 7.50 -0.26 8.98
CA ASP A 202 6.30 -0.06 8.14
C ASP A 202 6.25 1.38 7.59
N SER A 203 5.80 1.40 6.36
CA SER A 203 5.74 2.71 5.68
C SER A 203 4.59 2.73 4.68
N PHE A 204 4.32 4.03 4.24
CA PHE A 204 3.26 4.14 3.21
C PHE A 204 3.68 3.41 1.93
N SER A 205 4.91 3.48 1.56
CA SER A 205 5.38 2.83 0.31
C SER A 205 5.18 1.30 0.36
N ARG A 206 5.34 0.76 1.58
CA ARG A 206 5.11 -0.70 1.65
C ARG A 206 3.63 -1.00 1.36
N ILE A 207 2.78 -0.21 1.95
CA ILE A 207 1.34 -0.44 1.71
C ILE A 207 1.03 -0.26 0.23
N ALA A 208 1.60 0.77 -0.32
CA ALA A 208 1.33 1.04 -1.75
C ALA A 208 1.86 -0.10 -2.62
N LEU A 209 3.07 -0.53 -2.35
CA LEU A 209 3.59 -1.65 -3.17
C LEU A 209 2.70 -2.89 -3.02
N HIS A 210 2.27 -3.15 -1.77
CA HIS A 210 1.32 -4.28 -1.60
C HIS A 210 0.13 -4.15 -2.56
N GLU A 211 -0.44 -3.00 -2.61
CA GLU A 211 -1.66 -2.85 -3.44
C GLU A 211 -1.31 -2.88 -4.93
N MET A 212 -0.20 -2.41 -5.31
CA MET A 212 0.18 -2.43 -6.74
C MET A 212 0.32 -3.86 -7.26
N THR A 213 0.71 -4.74 -6.33
CA THR A 213 0.93 -6.12 -6.80
C THR A 213 -0.40 -6.81 -7.08
N HIS A 214 -1.47 -6.25 -6.58
CA HIS A 214 -2.77 -6.89 -6.80
C HIS A 214 -3.28 -6.61 -8.21
N TYR A 215 -2.77 -5.61 -8.90
CA TYR A 215 -3.33 -5.24 -10.20
C TYR A 215 -3.18 -6.39 -11.20
N SER A 216 -4.16 -6.53 -12.04
CA SER A 216 -4.15 -7.66 -12.99
C SER A 216 -3.05 -7.48 -14.05
N SER A 217 -2.58 -6.33 -14.17
CA SER A 217 -1.52 -6.08 -15.17
C SER A 217 -0.13 -6.38 -14.60
N VAL A 218 -0.10 -6.97 -13.41
CA VAL A 218 1.25 -7.21 -12.83
C VAL A 218 1.51 -8.71 -12.82
N GLY A 219 1.08 -9.48 -11.85
CA GLY A 219 1.37 -10.93 -11.77
C GLY A 219 1.10 -11.65 -13.10
N PRO A 220 -0.08 -11.54 -13.65
CA PRO A 220 -0.44 -12.29 -14.86
C PRO A 220 0.40 -11.87 -16.07
N GLU A 221 0.81 -10.73 -16.06
CA GLU A 221 1.56 -10.27 -17.27
C GLU A 221 3.06 -10.52 -17.10
N THR A 222 3.44 -11.33 -16.18
CA THR A 222 4.86 -11.68 -15.98
C THR A 222 5.01 -13.21 -16.07
N SER A 223 6.26 -13.60 -15.69
CA SER A 223 6.50 -15.07 -15.71
C SER A 223 5.66 -15.78 -14.64
N LEU A 224 5.11 -15.07 -13.72
CA LEU A 224 4.26 -15.70 -12.69
C LEU A 224 2.92 -16.15 -13.27
N ALA A 225 2.37 -15.41 -14.19
CA ALA A 225 1.13 -15.72 -14.93
C ALA A 225 -0.04 -16.01 -13.99
N GLN A 226 0.01 -15.50 -12.79
CA GLN A 226 -1.09 -15.65 -11.82
C GLN A 226 -1.33 -14.30 -11.13
N GLN A 227 -2.67 -14.28 -10.67
CA GLN A 227 -3.00 -13.07 -9.88
C GLN A 227 -2.37 -13.15 -8.47
N ILE A 228 -1.81 -12.03 -8.07
CA ILE A 228 -1.30 -11.96 -6.69
C ILE A 228 -2.44 -11.51 -5.76
N GLN A 229 -2.55 -12.22 -4.63
CA GLN A 229 -3.69 -11.98 -3.71
C GLN A 229 -3.19 -11.90 -2.26
N ASP A 230 -4.20 -11.67 -1.41
CA ASP A 230 -3.89 -11.80 0.03
C ASP A 230 -4.15 -13.24 0.50
N VAL A 231 -3.05 -13.92 0.69
CA VAL A 231 -3.18 -15.36 1.00
C VAL A 231 -3.37 -15.52 2.52
N LYS A 232 -4.04 -16.60 2.86
CA LYS A 232 -4.28 -16.89 4.29
C LYS A 232 -3.36 -18.01 4.78
N ASN A 233 -2.93 -17.83 6.06
CA ASN A 233 -2.24 -18.97 6.71
C ASN A 233 -3.21 -20.10 7.05
N ALA A 234 -2.70 -21.23 7.56
CA ALA A 234 -3.50 -22.43 7.86
C ALA A 234 -4.63 -22.13 8.85
N ASP A 235 -4.45 -21.07 9.60
CA ASP A 235 -5.50 -20.75 10.59
C ASP A 235 -6.62 -19.91 9.97
N GLY A 236 -6.56 -19.70 8.69
CA GLY A 236 -7.66 -19.01 7.98
C GLY A 236 -7.51 -17.49 8.01
N GLU A 237 -6.40 -17.01 8.66
CA GLU A 237 -6.23 -15.55 8.74
C GLU A 237 -5.21 -15.10 7.67
N PRO A 238 -5.47 -13.86 7.23
CA PRO A 238 -4.54 -13.35 6.19
C PRO A 238 -3.09 -13.31 6.69
N ALA A 239 -2.20 -13.64 5.79
CA ALA A 239 -0.77 -13.63 6.16
C ALA A 239 -0.22 -12.21 6.07
N TYR A 240 -0.79 -11.28 6.92
CA TYR A 240 -0.35 -9.88 6.97
C TYR A 240 0.75 -9.71 8.02
N ASP A 241 1.79 -8.91 7.61
CA ASP A 241 2.89 -8.56 8.52
C ASP A 241 3.98 -9.64 8.50
N PRO A 242 5.11 -9.18 8.93
CA PRO A 242 6.29 -10.03 8.72
C PRO A 242 6.14 -11.40 9.39
N PRO A 243 5.67 -11.52 10.60
CA PRO A 243 5.62 -12.86 11.21
C PRO A 243 4.69 -13.81 10.42
N ARG A 244 3.55 -13.33 9.95
CA ARG A 244 2.62 -14.24 9.25
C ARG A 244 3.10 -14.54 7.82
N VAL A 245 3.70 -13.57 7.23
CA VAL A 245 4.26 -13.84 5.89
C VAL A 245 5.39 -14.88 6.00
N HIS A 246 6.17 -14.76 7.08
CA HIS A 246 7.25 -15.75 7.24
C HIS A 246 6.67 -17.14 7.49
N GLY A 247 5.56 -17.19 8.18
CA GLY A 247 4.89 -18.49 8.42
C GLY A 247 4.57 -19.23 7.13
N LEU A 248 4.45 -18.47 6.00
CA LEU A 248 4.12 -19.18 4.72
C LEU A 248 5.31 -20.02 4.24
N LEU A 249 6.51 -19.73 4.73
CA LEU A 249 7.69 -20.48 4.28
C LEU A 249 8.08 -21.56 5.29
N ASP A 250 7.50 -21.48 6.45
CA ASP A 250 7.87 -22.44 7.50
C ASP A 250 7.20 -23.79 7.23
N PRO A 251 8.07 -24.80 6.91
CA PRO A 251 7.52 -26.12 6.57
C PRO A 251 6.68 -26.72 7.71
N GLU A 252 7.02 -26.31 8.89
CA GLU A 252 6.19 -26.81 10.03
C GLU A 252 4.82 -26.13 10.06
N GLN A 253 4.73 -25.11 9.33
CA GLN A 253 3.49 -24.30 9.46
C GLN A 253 2.70 -24.34 8.15
N ASP A 254 3.36 -24.64 7.08
CA ASP A 254 2.68 -24.65 5.78
C ASP A 254 3.41 -25.64 4.85
N ASP A 255 2.62 -26.58 4.33
CA ASP A 255 3.24 -27.65 3.52
C ASP A 255 3.38 -27.22 2.06
N ASN A 256 2.84 -25.88 1.80
CA ASN A 256 2.98 -25.43 0.40
C ASN A 256 3.55 -24.00 0.35
N PRO A 257 4.84 -23.90 0.35
CA PRO A 257 5.46 -22.56 0.34
C PRO A 257 5.22 -21.83 -0.99
N ALA A 258 4.67 -22.56 -1.97
CA ALA A 258 4.44 -21.95 -3.29
C ALA A 258 3.40 -20.82 -3.21
N VAL A 259 2.73 -20.78 -2.11
CA VAL A 259 1.65 -19.77 -2.02
C VAL A 259 2.25 -18.39 -1.72
N THR A 260 3.57 -18.38 -1.38
CA THR A 260 4.19 -17.07 -1.09
C THR A 260 4.30 -16.25 -2.37
N GLU A 261 4.31 -16.95 -3.66
CA GLU A 261 4.50 -16.22 -4.94
C GLU A 261 3.22 -15.48 -5.34
N ILE A 262 2.17 -15.90 -4.61
CA ILE A 262 0.95 -15.15 -5.00
C ILE A 262 0.45 -14.34 -3.80
N ASN A 263 1.30 -14.13 -2.82
CA ASN A 263 0.90 -13.30 -1.67
C ASN A 263 1.48 -11.89 -1.81
N ALA A 264 0.64 -10.91 -1.71
CA ALA A 264 1.06 -9.50 -1.92
C ALA A 264 1.99 -9.05 -0.79
N ASP A 265 1.71 -9.46 0.41
CA ASP A 265 2.55 -8.98 1.54
C ASP A 265 3.96 -9.59 1.47
N SER A 266 4.12 -10.79 0.82
CA SER A 266 5.49 -11.32 0.67
C SER A 266 6.35 -10.37 -0.17
N TYR A 267 5.76 -9.82 -1.23
CA TYR A 267 6.52 -8.87 -2.08
C TYR A 267 6.80 -7.58 -1.33
N ALA A 268 5.76 -7.05 -0.68
CA ALA A 268 5.89 -5.71 -0.03
C ALA A 268 6.90 -5.74 1.12
N TRP A 269 6.82 -6.78 1.92
CA TRP A 269 7.74 -6.77 3.09
C TRP A 269 9.16 -7.14 2.66
N MET A 270 9.24 -8.09 1.68
CA MET A 270 10.62 -8.40 1.21
C MET A 270 11.29 -7.17 0.62
N SER A 271 10.54 -6.44 -0.19
CA SER A 271 11.15 -5.25 -0.84
C SER A 271 11.49 -4.16 0.18
N LEU A 272 10.59 -4.00 1.12
CA LEU A 272 10.92 -3.01 2.17
C LEU A 272 12.14 -3.46 2.99
N ASP A 273 12.18 -4.75 3.32
CA ASP A 273 13.36 -5.28 4.03
C ASP A 273 14.64 -5.02 3.23
N ALA A 274 14.58 -5.30 1.96
CA ALA A 274 15.78 -5.09 1.13
C ALA A 274 16.20 -3.62 1.11
N TRP A 275 15.27 -2.77 0.92
CA TRP A 275 15.61 -1.33 0.87
C TRP A 275 16.12 -0.83 2.23
N ILE A 276 15.45 -1.23 3.28
CA ILE A 276 15.90 -0.74 4.61
C ILE A 276 17.28 -1.35 4.94
N SER A 277 17.45 -2.59 4.52
CA SER A 277 18.79 -3.18 4.77
C SER A 277 19.88 -2.39 4.04
N ARG A 278 19.56 -2.04 2.86
CA ARG A 278 20.56 -1.23 2.12
C ARG A 278 20.75 0.14 2.78
N LYS A 279 19.75 0.76 3.08
CA LYS A 279 19.81 2.10 3.69
C LYS A 279 20.55 2.08 5.03
N CYS A 280 20.42 1.05 5.72
CA CYS A 280 20.89 1.12 7.12
C CYS A 280 22.23 0.40 7.26
N ALA A 281 22.65 -0.19 6.17
CA ALA A 281 23.90 -0.99 6.29
C ALA A 281 25.10 -0.04 6.43
N ALA A 282 26.01 -0.48 7.31
CA ALA A 282 27.25 0.32 7.45
C ALA A 282 28.06 0.29 6.14
N ASP A 283 27.93 -0.89 5.46
CA ASP A 283 28.62 -1.01 4.15
C ASP A 283 27.61 -1.50 3.10
N PRO A 284 27.21 -0.49 2.25
CA PRO A 284 26.18 -0.89 1.27
C PRO A 284 26.81 -1.37 -0.04
N SER A 285 28.13 -1.59 -0.12
CA SER A 285 28.76 -2.04 -1.38
C SER A 285 28.41 -3.52 -1.66
N GLY A 286 28.31 -3.69 -2.97
CA GLY A 286 27.96 -5.07 -3.36
C GLY A 286 26.68 -5.56 -2.67
N ASN A 287 26.79 -6.87 -2.18
CA ASN A 287 25.58 -7.43 -1.52
C ASN A 287 25.75 -7.45 0.00
N ASN A 288 26.71 -6.64 0.52
CA ASN A 288 26.92 -6.62 2.00
C ASN A 288 25.71 -6.05 2.74
N TRP A 289 24.92 -5.30 2.17
CA TRP A 289 23.75 -4.69 2.84
C TRP A 289 22.71 -5.75 3.22
N ALA A 290 22.72 -6.86 2.47
CA ALA A 290 21.62 -7.85 2.63
C ALA A 290 21.71 -8.54 4.00
N SER A 291 22.83 -8.29 4.70
CA SER A 291 22.95 -8.98 6.01
C SER A 291 22.73 -7.99 7.16
N PHE A 292 22.18 -6.83 6.86
CA PHE A 292 21.92 -5.86 7.93
C PHE A 292 21.13 -6.50 9.07
N PHE A 293 19.95 -7.13 8.71
CA PHE A 293 19.25 -7.86 9.80
C PHE A 293 19.95 -9.21 10.02
N THR A 294 20.25 -9.48 11.25
CA THR A 294 21.11 -10.66 11.50
C THR A 294 20.28 -11.80 12.10
N GLN A 295 19.05 -11.47 12.43
CA GLN A 295 18.26 -12.53 13.09
C GLN A 295 17.02 -12.84 12.24
N SER A 296 16.53 -14.11 12.48
CA SER A 296 15.22 -14.44 11.85
C SER A 296 14.06 -13.84 12.66
N PRO A 297 12.97 -13.60 11.93
CA PRO A 297 11.81 -13.13 12.70
C PRO A 297 11.29 -14.22 13.66
N PRO A 298 10.69 -13.73 14.73
CA PRO A 298 10.10 -14.73 15.64
C PRO A 298 9.13 -15.67 14.89
N PRO A 299 9.04 -16.88 15.49
CA PRO A 299 8.16 -17.84 14.81
C PRO A 299 6.69 -17.37 14.82
N TYR A 300 6.04 -17.66 13.72
CA TYR A 300 4.58 -17.42 13.60
C TYR A 300 3.80 -18.19 14.68
N GLU A 301 2.86 -17.43 15.30
CA GLU A 301 1.95 -18.13 16.22
C GLU A 301 0.49 -17.99 15.72
N PRO A 302 -0.22 -19.16 15.47
CA PRO A 302 -1.59 -19.08 14.95
C PRO A 302 -2.52 -18.34 15.90
N ALA A 303 -3.43 -17.55 15.27
CA ALA A 303 -4.41 -16.85 16.12
C ALA A 303 -5.30 -17.86 16.85
N GLU A 304 -5.27 -17.86 18.17
CA GLU A 304 -6.19 -18.73 18.93
C GLU A 304 -7.64 -18.46 18.54
#